data_AF-A0A960CPT8-F1
#
_entry.id   AF-A0A960CPT8-F1
#
_cell.length_a   1.000
_cell.length_b   1.000
_cell.length_c   1.000
_cell.angle_alpha   90.00
_cell.angle_beta   90.00
_cell.angle_gamma   90.00
#
_symmetry.space_group_name_H-M   'P 1'
#
loop_
_entity.id
_entity.type
_entity.pdbx_description
1 polymer ?
#
loop_
_entity_poly.entity_id
_entity_poly.type
_entity_poly.pdbx_seq_one_letter_code
_entity_poly.pdbx_strand_id
1 'polypeptide(L)'
;MTLTGTDPTDPWTESDEDDVPMRPDGNVRIAWRDTPRHYIEQTALVYLRLDDAGTKWIVDSSSLDGYSLDSAYDDISAHNSECPCGTPEECERARAAADQIPLPNARELAALIVQAL
;
A
#
# COMPACT_ATOMS: atom_id res chain seq x y z
N MET A 1 24.13 39.65 -34.69
CA MET A 1 25.00 38.59 -34.14
C MET A 1 24.72 38.56 -32.64
N THR A 2 24.14 37.54 -32.01
CA THR A 2 23.69 36.20 -32.42
C THR A 2 22.71 35.71 -31.34
N LEU A 3 21.71 34.90 -31.72
CA LEU A 3 20.71 34.28 -30.85
C LEU A 3 21.28 33.07 -30.08
N THR A 4 20.81 32.86 -28.84
CA THR A 4 20.65 31.55 -28.17
C THR A 4 19.54 31.74 -27.12
N GLY A 5 18.29 31.31 -27.28
CA GLY A 5 17.81 30.04 -27.83
C GLY A 5 17.91 28.99 -26.74
N THR A 6 17.01 29.00 -25.74
CA THR A 6 16.81 27.87 -24.83
C THR A 6 16.24 26.72 -25.66
N ASP A 7 17.02 25.66 -25.79
CA ASP A 7 16.67 24.45 -26.51
C ASP A 7 15.61 23.68 -25.71
N PRO A 8 14.39 23.49 -26.24
CA PRO A 8 13.34 22.70 -25.59
C PRO A 8 13.63 21.18 -25.60
N THR A 9 14.79 20.75 -26.13
CA THR A 9 15.24 19.36 -26.17
C THR A 9 16.43 19.05 -25.26
N ASP A 10 16.78 19.93 -24.31
CA ASP A 10 17.77 19.63 -23.29
C ASP A 10 17.29 18.48 -22.38
N PRO A 11 17.92 17.30 -22.42
CA PRO A 11 17.53 16.16 -21.59
C PRO A 11 17.98 16.30 -20.13
N TRP A 12 18.60 17.42 -19.75
CA TRP A 12 19.09 17.72 -18.40
C TRP A 12 18.40 18.93 -17.76
N THR A 13 17.12 19.17 -18.03
CA THR A 13 16.30 19.80 -16.98
C THR A 13 16.27 18.83 -15.81
N GLU A 14 17.07 19.10 -14.78
CA GLU A 14 16.94 18.54 -13.44
C GLU A 14 15.48 18.72 -12.99
N SER A 15 14.65 17.71 -13.21
CA SER A 15 13.40 17.56 -12.48
C SER A 15 13.78 16.98 -11.13
N ASP A 16 13.44 17.69 -10.05
CA ASP A 16 13.65 17.31 -8.65
C ASP A 16 13.00 15.95 -8.30
N GLU A 17 13.54 14.85 -8.80
CA GLU A 17 13.23 13.49 -8.40
C GLU A 17 14.36 12.98 -7.50
N ASP A 18 13.96 12.43 -6.35
CA ASP A 18 14.75 11.60 -5.41
C ASP A 18 14.95 12.14 -3.98
N ASP A 19 14.04 12.96 -3.48
CA ASP A 19 13.79 13.09 -2.02
C ASP A 19 12.37 12.60 -1.70
N VAL A 20 12.08 11.35 -2.04
CA VAL A 20 10.86 10.68 -1.57
C VAL A 20 11.09 10.31 -0.10
N PRO A 21 10.46 10.98 0.89
CA PRO A 21 10.73 10.70 2.29
C PRO A 21 10.21 9.30 2.59
N MET A 22 11.11 8.39 2.95
CA MET A 22 10.76 7.09 3.48
C MET A 22 9.85 7.27 4.70
N ARG A 23 8.80 6.48 4.78
CA ARG A 23 8.01 6.42 6.02
C ARG A 23 8.89 5.85 7.14
N PRO A 24 8.61 6.19 8.42
CA PRO A 24 9.29 5.58 9.56
C PRO A 24 9.16 4.05 9.65
N ASP A 25 8.17 3.47 8.95
CA ASP A 25 7.89 2.04 8.88
C ASP A 25 8.66 1.31 7.76
N GLY A 26 9.46 2.01 6.96
CA GLY A 26 10.26 1.45 5.88
C GLY A 26 9.54 1.27 4.54
N ASN A 27 8.30 1.73 4.39
CA ASN A 27 7.58 1.69 3.12
C ASN A 27 7.91 2.93 2.25
N VAL A 28 8.12 2.70 0.95
CA VAL A 28 8.31 3.76 -0.05
C VAL A 28 7.02 4.58 -0.14
N ARG A 29 7.12 5.91 0.00
CA ARG A 29 6.04 6.79 -0.46
C ARG A 29 5.97 6.65 -1.98
N ILE A 30 5.04 5.86 -2.50
CA ILE A 30 4.72 5.89 -3.93
C ILE A 30 4.49 7.37 -4.27
N ALA A 31 5.23 7.91 -5.25
CA ALA A 31 5.16 9.32 -5.61
C ALA A 31 3.69 9.71 -5.83
N TRP A 32 3.13 10.48 -4.88
CA TRP A 32 1.69 10.78 -4.77
C TRP A 32 1.15 11.65 -5.89
N ARG A 33 1.97 12.00 -6.90
CA ARG A 33 1.55 12.94 -7.95
C ARG A 33 0.49 12.35 -8.87
N ASP A 34 0.39 11.02 -8.99
CA ASP A 34 -0.50 10.39 -9.98
C ASP A 34 -1.37 9.23 -9.44
N THR A 35 -1.54 9.09 -8.11
CA THR A 35 -2.33 8.02 -7.45
C THR A 35 -3.67 8.50 -6.84
N PRO A 36 -4.68 7.62 -6.64
CA PRO A 36 -6.10 7.99 -6.51
C PRO A 36 -6.42 8.95 -5.36
N ARG A 37 -7.54 9.68 -5.51
CA ARG A 37 -7.98 10.84 -4.69
C ARG A 37 -7.89 10.69 -3.16
N HIS A 38 -7.85 9.46 -2.62
CA HIS A 38 -7.79 9.21 -1.17
C HIS A 38 -6.84 8.06 -0.83
N TYR A 39 -6.11 8.21 0.28
CA TYR A 39 -5.28 7.15 0.85
C TYR A 39 -6.13 6.36 1.85
N ILE A 40 -6.28 5.06 1.59
CA ILE A 40 -7.00 4.12 2.43
C ILE A 40 -6.09 2.93 2.69
N GLU A 41 -6.03 2.48 3.93
CA GLU A 41 -5.20 1.35 4.34
C GLU A 41 -5.97 0.35 5.20
N GLN A 42 -5.45 -0.87 5.24
CA GLN A 42 -5.93 -1.96 6.07
C GLN A 42 -4.74 -2.86 6.44
N THR A 43 -4.86 -3.63 7.52
CA THR A 43 -3.84 -4.59 7.95
C THR A 43 -4.45 -6.00 8.00
N ALA A 44 -3.93 -6.93 7.19
CA ALA A 44 -4.38 -8.32 7.20
C ALA A 44 -3.55 -9.20 8.15
N LEU A 45 -4.19 -10.13 8.86
CA LEU A 45 -3.56 -11.16 9.69
C LEU A 45 -3.21 -12.39 8.86
N VAL A 46 -2.02 -12.94 9.09
CA VAL A 46 -1.63 -14.27 8.61
C VAL A 46 -1.28 -15.11 9.82
N TYR A 47 -2.07 -16.16 10.07
CA TYR A 47 -1.81 -17.06 11.18
C TYR A 47 -0.64 -17.97 10.84
N LEU A 48 0.29 -18.09 11.79
CA LEU A 48 1.44 -18.97 11.70
C LEU A 48 1.34 -20.05 12.76
N ARG A 49 1.86 -21.24 12.44
CA ARG A 49 2.12 -22.31 13.39
C ARG A 49 3.53 -22.86 13.19
N LEU A 50 4.02 -23.61 14.16
CA LEU A 50 5.23 -24.40 13.93
C LEU A 50 4.91 -25.57 12.98
N ASP A 51 5.90 -25.95 12.17
CA ASP A 51 5.86 -27.20 11.45
C ASP A 51 5.84 -28.40 12.41
N ASP A 52 5.54 -29.58 11.89
CA ASP A 52 5.29 -30.75 12.73
C ASP A 52 6.55 -31.20 13.52
N ALA A 53 7.73 -30.79 13.06
CA ALA A 53 9.00 -31.01 13.75
C ALA A 53 9.32 -29.94 14.81
N GLY A 54 8.57 -28.85 14.87
CA GLY A 54 8.81 -27.73 15.80
C GLY A 54 10.04 -26.90 15.45
N THR A 55 10.50 -26.91 14.20
CA THR A 55 11.79 -26.34 13.78
C THR A 55 11.66 -25.02 13.02
N LYS A 56 10.49 -24.74 12.43
CA LYS A 56 10.25 -23.50 11.67
C LYS A 56 8.79 -23.10 11.69
N TRP A 57 8.54 -21.81 11.44
CA TRP A 57 7.20 -21.28 11.21
C TRP A 57 6.70 -21.62 9.81
N ILE A 58 5.43 -21.96 9.73
CA ILE A 58 4.67 -22.16 8.49
C ILE A 58 3.33 -21.41 8.60
N VAL A 59 2.74 -21.08 7.46
CA VAL A 59 1.37 -20.54 7.43
C VAL A 59 0.41 -21.60 7.95
N ASP A 60 -0.44 -21.23 8.90
CA ASP A 60 -1.47 -22.11 9.45
C ASP A 60 -2.54 -22.40 8.40
N SER A 61 -3.13 -23.59 8.46
CA SER A 61 -4.27 -23.98 7.64
C SER A 61 -5.45 -23.00 7.70
N SER A 62 -5.65 -22.30 8.82
CA SER A 62 -6.72 -21.29 8.94
C SER A 62 -6.55 -20.12 7.98
N SER A 63 -5.33 -19.81 7.52
CA SER A 63 -5.08 -18.78 6.51
C SER A 63 -5.09 -19.33 5.07
N LEU A 64 -5.20 -20.66 4.90
CA LEU A 64 -5.09 -21.34 3.59
C LEU A 64 -6.42 -21.92 3.09
N ASP A 65 -7.52 -21.62 3.76
CA ASP A 65 -8.85 -22.14 3.47
C ASP A 65 -9.52 -21.49 2.24
N GLY A 66 -8.91 -20.43 1.69
CA GLY A 66 -9.37 -19.71 0.51
C GLY A 66 -10.33 -18.56 0.82
N TYR A 67 -10.66 -18.32 2.10
CA TYR A 67 -11.42 -17.15 2.53
C TYR A 67 -10.51 -15.94 2.72
N SER A 68 -11.13 -14.76 2.81
CA SER A 68 -10.44 -13.51 3.11
C SER A 68 -9.72 -13.60 4.46
N LEU A 69 -8.52 -13.03 4.52
CA LEU A 69 -7.81 -12.87 5.77
C LEU A 69 -8.55 -11.91 6.70
N ASP A 70 -8.35 -12.09 8.00
CA ASP A 70 -8.92 -11.22 9.01
C ASP A 70 -8.18 -9.87 9.09
N SER A 71 -8.89 -8.82 9.46
CA SER A 71 -8.26 -7.55 9.85
C SER A 71 -7.49 -7.73 11.16
N ALA A 72 -6.31 -7.13 11.26
CA ALA A 72 -5.54 -7.04 12.49
C ALA A 72 -6.07 -5.95 13.45
N TYR A 73 -6.93 -5.06 12.97
CA TYR A 73 -7.63 -4.08 13.80
C TYR A 73 -8.89 -4.68 14.42
N ASP A 74 -9.14 -4.34 15.67
CA ASP A 74 -10.29 -4.79 16.46
C ASP A 74 -11.64 -4.30 15.89
N ASP A 75 -11.67 -3.10 15.30
CA ASP A 75 -12.88 -2.50 14.72
C ASP A 75 -13.11 -2.91 13.24
N ILE A 76 -12.24 -3.79 12.73
CA ILE A 76 -12.21 -4.39 11.38
C ILE A 76 -12.25 -3.41 10.20
N SER A 77 -12.21 -2.11 10.47
CA SER A 77 -12.48 -1.08 9.47
C SER A 77 -11.20 -0.66 8.74
N ALA A 78 -11.34 -0.17 7.52
CA ALA A 78 -10.27 0.50 6.80
C ALA A 78 -9.99 1.87 7.43
N HIS A 79 -8.74 2.31 7.34
CA HIS A 79 -8.26 3.56 7.91
C HIS A 79 -7.91 4.57 6.82
N ASN A 80 -8.13 5.86 7.11
CA ASN A 80 -7.87 6.98 6.19
C ASN A 80 -7.11 8.14 6.86
N SER A 81 -6.54 7.93 8.05
CA SER A 81 -5.90 8.97 8.88
C SER A 81 -4.70 9.62 8.21
N GLU A 82 -4.00 8.88 7.33
CA GLU A 82 -2.84 9.35 6.59
C GLU A 82 -3.20 10.03 5.26
N CYS A 83 -4.49 10.23 4.97
CA CYS A 83 -4.91 10.85 3.72
C CYS A 83 -4.66 12.38 3.73
N PRO A 84 -3.84 12.91 2.80
CA PRO A 84 -3.45 14.32 2.82
C PRO A 84 -4.40 15.25 2.06
N CYS A 85 -5.52 14.74 1.51
CA CYS A 85 -6.33 15.47 0.54
C CYS A 85 -7.10 16.68 1.13
N GLY A 86 -7.23 16.77 2.46
CA GLY A 86 -7.90 17.89 3.13
C GLY A 86 -9.42 17.90 3.00
N THR A 87 -10.05 16.80 2.54
CA THR A 87 -11.50 16.70 2.34
C THR A 87 -12.11 15.55 3.18
N PRO A 88 -12.42 15.76 4.48
CA PRO A 88 -12.80 14.69 5.40
C PRO A 88 -14.02 13.87 4.97
N GLU A 89 -15.04 14.52 4.42
CA GLU A 89 -16.25 13.82 3.96
C GLU A 89 -15.97 12.87 2.80
N GLU A 90 -15.03 13.23 1.92
CA GLU A 90 -14.66 12.36 0.78
C GLU A 90 -13.79 11.19 1.25
N CYS A 91 -12.88 11.44 2.20
CA CYS A 91 -12.11 10.38 2.86
C CYS A 91 -13.02 9.35 3.54
N GLU A 92 -14.08 9.81 4.20
CA GLU A 92 -15.02 8.91 4.88
C GLU A 92 -15.83 8.08 3.88
N ARG A 93 -16.27 8.69 2.77
CA ARG A 93 -16.92 7.94 1.69
C ARG A 93 -15.99 6.88 1.08
N ALA A 94 -14.73 7.21 0.85
CA ALA A 94 -13.74 6.28 0.32
C ALA A 94 -13.45 5.15 1.31
N ARG A 95 -13.30 5.46 2.60
CA ARG A 95 -13.12 4.49 3.69
C ARG A 95 -14.30 3.52 3.77
N ALA A 96 -15.52 4.04 3.81
CA ALA A 96 -16.74 3.23 3.85
C ALA A 96 -16.91 2.34 2.61
N ALA A 97 -16.47 2.81 1.44
CA ALA A 97 -16.46 1.98 0.23
C ALA A 97 -15.41 0.86 0.32
N ALA A 98 -14.23 1.12 0.90
CA ALA A 98 -13.19 0.12 1.11
C ALA A 98 -13.62 -0.96 2.10
N ASP A 99 -14.39 -0.63 3.14
CA ASP A 99 -14.97 -1.62 4.08
C ASP A 99 -15.86 -2.67 3.40
N GLN A 100 -16.34 -2.40 2.17
CA GLN A 100 -17.14 -3.36 1.39
C GLN A 100 -16.28 -4.28 0.52
N ILE A 101 -14.97 -4.05 0.46
CA ILE A 101 -14.03 -4.86 -0.32
C ILE A 101 -13.43 -5.90 0.60
N PRO A 102 -13.57 -7.20 0.30
CA PRO A 102 -12.95 -8.24 1.11
C PRO A 102 -11.42 -8.08 1.09
N LEU A 103 -10.79 -8.33 2.24
CA LEU A 103 -9.34 -8.50 2.31
C LEU A 103 -8.89 -9.66 1.41
N PRO A 104 -7.65 -9.63 0.90
CA PRO A 104 -7.13 -10.72 0.09
C PRO A 104 -7.10 -12.02 0.90
N ASN A 105 -7.26 -13.16 0.24
CA ASN A 105 -6.86 -14.45 0.83
C ASN A 105 -5.32 -14.58 0.84
N ALA A 106 -4.78 -15.61 1.51
CA ALA A 106 -3.32 -15.76 1.61
C ALA A 106 -2.60 -15.92 0.26
N ARG A 107 -3.25 -16.52 -0.75
CA ARG A 107 -2.66 -16.65 -2.10
C ARG A 107 -2.55 -15.30 -2.78
N GLU A 108 -3.60 -14.50 -2.71
CA GLU A 108 -3.64 -13.14 -3.26
C GLU A 108 -2.62 -12.25 -2.55
N LEU A 109 -2.55 -12.30 -1.21
CA LEU A 109 -1.55 -11.55 -0.45
C LEU A 109 -0.12 -11.95 -0.83
N ALA A 110 0.16 -13.24 -0.98
CA ALA A 110 1.47 -13.70 -1.45
C ALA A 110 1.82 -13.13 -2.83
N ALA A 111 0.84 -13.05 -3.75
CA ALA A 111 1.03 -12.44 -5.07
C ALA A 111 1.30 -10.93 -4.96
N LEU A 112 0.59 -10.20 -4.10
CA LEU A 112 0.82 -8.77 -3.86
C LEU A 112 2.23 -8.51 -3.31
N ILE A 113 2.69 -9.31 -2.35
CA ILE A 113 4.04 -9.19 -1.80
C ILE A 113 5.08 -9.43 -2.89
N VAL A 114 4.93 -10.50 -3.69
CA VAL A 114 5.88 -10.80 -4.78
C VAL A 114 5.89 -9.70 -5.84
N GLN A 115 4.74 -9.08 -6.15
CA GLN A 115 4.68 -7.97 -7.10
C GLN A 115 5.35 -6.69 -6.60
N ALA A 116 5.47 -6.51 -5.29
CA ALA A 116 6.05 -5.31 -4.68
C ALA A 116 7.58 -5.39 -4.49
N LEU A 117 8.19 -6.56 -4.69
CA LEU A 117 9.64 -6.82 -4.57
C LEU A 117 10.33 -6.75 -5.93
#